data_AF-A0A667WM53-F1
#
_entry.id   AF-A0A667WM53-F1
#
_cell.length_a   1.000
_cell.length_b   1.000
_cell.length_c   1.000
_cell.angle_alpha   90.00
_cell.angle_beta   90.00
_cell.angle_gamma   90.00
#
_symmetry.space_group_name_H-M   'P 1'
#
loop_
_entity.id
_entity.type
_entity.pdbx_description
1 polymer ?
#
loop_
_entity_poly.entity_id
_entity_poly.type
_entity_poly.pdbx_seq_one_letter_code
_entity_poly.pdbx_strand_id
1 'polypeptide(L)'
;CTCCHGLTVKTVKLSSVSFVVIYHSFFCRFTPFSHVFDFCRDSVYFNDSWISRIKSEVGDNWRLKVSNLKKILKGILDYNQEVLGQQINDFTLPDVNLIGEHSDAAELGRMLQLILGCAVSCEQKQGELEKELLDVRSQNEELTSLADEAQSLKDEMDVLRLVKEVVELQNRLSEESKKADKMEFEYKRLKEKVDSLQKEKDRMRTERDSLKETIEELHCVQAQEGQLTSSLFPLSSEGSDSLAAEITTPEIREHLIRLQHENKMLKLAQEGSDNEKIALLQSLLEDANSRKNELETENRLINQRLMEGQSQVEELQKNLQEQGSKADDVSNAAPCMREKLRELNNELLKKNALIDDMEPKYNATSQRVEELEDALKKKDDDMKQMEERYKKYLEKAKSVIRTLDPKQNQGSGPEVQALKNQLQEKDRMLHSLEKEMDKTRSQRDYEEKLIVSAWYNMGMSLQKKAAEDRLANTGSGQSFLARQRQATSTRRSYPGHVQPATAR
;
A
#
# COMPACT_ATOMS: atom_id res chain seq x y z
N CYS A 1 26.92 -33.11 4.20
CA CYS A 1 27.21 -34.49 4.63
C CYS A 1 26.85 -34.69 6.11
N THR A 2 25.60 -35.02 6.46
CA THR A 2 25.23 -35.60 7.78
C THR A 2 23.77 -36.08 7.92
N CYS A 3 22.95 -36.16 6.86
CA CYS A 3 21.52 -36.49 7.02
C CYS A 3 21.08 -37.92 6.62
N CYS A 4 21.98 -38.79 6.14
CA CYS A 4 21.57 -40.07 5.53
C CYS A 4 21.99 -41.34 6.28
N HIS A 5 22.20 -41.31 7.59
CA HIS A 5 22.55 -42.53 8.38
C HIS A 5 21.58 -42.82 9.54
N GLY A 6 20.37 -42.27 9.52
CA GLY A 6 19.46 -42.28 10.67
C GLY A 6 18.12 -43.01 10.52
N LEU A 7 17.88 -43.76 9.44
CA LEU A 7 16.65 -44.55 9.30
C LEU A 7 16.84 -45.97 9.85
N THR A 8 17.26 -46.06 11.11
CA THR A 8 16.99 -47.25 11.92
C THR A 8 15.48 -47.34 12.11
N VAL A 9 14.93 -48.54 11.97
CA VAL A 9 13.52 -48.96 12.11
C VAL A 9 12.84 -48.29 13.32
N LYS A 10 12.41 -47.04 13.17
CA LYS A 10 11.70 -46.27 14.20
C LYS A 10 10.27 -46.07 13.74
N THR A 11 9.44 -47.03 14.17
CA THR A 11 8.00 -46.86 14.44
C THR A 11 7.23 -46.05 13.40
N VAL A 12 6.94 -46.69 12.26
CA VAL A 12 5.82 -46.25 11.42
C VAL A 12 4.53 -46.50 12.21
N LYS A 13 3.99 -45.46 12.85
CA LYS A 13 2.63 -45.49 13.39
C LYS A 13 1.65 -45.49 12.21
N LEU A 14 1.39 -46.66 11.66
CA LEU A 14 0.25 -46.86 10.77
C LEU A 14 -1.04 -46.61 11.57
N SER A 15 -1.91 -45.75 11.04
CA SER A 15 -3.22 -45.53 11.63
C SER A 15 -3.95 -46.87 11.78
N SER A 16 -4.67 -47.04 12.88
CA SER A 16 -5.45 -48.25 13.19
C SER A 16 -6.41 -48.65 12.05
N VAL A 17 -6.78 -47.72 11.18
CA VAL A 17 -7.67 -47.96 10.02
C VAL A 17 -6.94 -48.68 8.87
N SER A 18 -5.70 -48.30 8.55
CA SER A 18 -4.90 -48.97 7.50
C SER A 18 -4.52 -50.39 7.91
N PHE A 19 -4.22 -50.57 9.20
CA PHE A 19 -3.93 -51.89 9.76
C PHE A 19 -5.15 -52.80 9.65
N VAL A 20 -6.34 -52.32 10.05
CA VAL A 20 -7.60 -53.10 10.00
C VAL A 20 -8.01 -53.47 8.57
N VAL A 21 -7.77 -52.64 7.55
CA VAL A 21 -8.09 -52.99 6.15
C VAL A 21 -7.20 -54.12 5.62
N ILE A 22 -5.90 -54.10 5.96
CA ILE A 22 -4.97 -55.20 5.66
C ILE A 22 -5.35 -56.44 6.46
N TYR A 23 -5.65 -56.27 7.74
CA TYR A 23 -6.05 -57.33 8.67
C TYR A 23 -7.32 -58.05 8.21
N HIS A 24 -8.36 -57.30 7.81
CA HIS A 24 -9.65 -57.83 7.39
C HIS A 24 -9.58 -58.48 6.00
N SER A 25 -8.70 -58.00 5.11
CA SER A 25 -8.41 -58.66 3.83
C SER A 25 -7.66 -59.99 4.01
N PHE A 26 -6.80 -60.07 5.02
CA PHE A 26 -6.07 -61.28 5.41
C PHE A 26 -6.97 -62.33 6.05
N PHE A 27 -7.86 -61.91 6.96
CA PHE A 27 -8.63 -62.81 7.83
C PHE A 27 -9.95 -63.28 7.21
N CYS A 28 -10.69 -62.41 6.50
CA CYS A 28 -12.03 -62.76 5.99
C CYS A 28 -12.05 -63.50 4.66
N ARG A 29 -10.91 -63.68 3.99
CA ARG A 29 -10.89 -64.44 2.73
C ARG A 29 -9.84 -65.54 2.61
N PHE A 30 -8.72 -65.53 3.37
CA PHE A 30 -7.57 -66.41 3.09
C PHE A 30 -7.28 -66.54 1.57
N THR A 31 -7.68 -65.53 0.80
CA THR A 31 -7.34 -65.35 -0.61
C THR A 31 -5.85 -65.10 -0.63
N PRO A 32 -5.16 -65.67 -1.62
CA PRO A 32 -3.78 -66.09 -1.47
C PRO A 32 -2.91 -64.93 -1.01
N PHE A 33 -2.01 -65.22 -0.06
CA PHE A 33 -0.88 -64.38 0.33
C PHE A 33 -0.08 -63.82 -0.87
N SER A 34 -0.31 -64.33 -2.09
CA SER A 34 0.21 -63.79 -3.36
C SER A 34 -0.04 -62.27 -3.50
N HIS A 35 -1.21 -61.75 -3.13
CA HIS A 35 -1.47 -60.30 -3.26
C HIS A 35 -0.74 -59.42 -2.24
N VAL A 36 -0.30 -59.99 -1.11
CA VAL A 36 0.49 -59.24 -0.12
C VAL A 36 1.95 -59.18 -0.58
N PHE A 37 2.41 -60.21 -1.29
CA PHE A 37 3.69 -60.20 -1.98
C PHE A 37 3.68 -59.35 -3.26
N ASP A 38 2.54 -59.17 -3.93
CA ASP A 38 2.41 -58.19 -5.03
C ASP A 38 2.71 -56.75 -4.57
N PHE A 39 2.58 -56.45 -3.28
CA PHE A 39 2.93 -55.14 -2.69
C PHE A 39 4.46 -55.00 -2.44
N CYS A 40 5.15 -56.11 -2.16
CA CYS A 40 6.61 -56.21 -2.16
C CYS A 40 7.06 -56.57 -3.57
N ARG A 41 7.01 -55.59 -4.48
CA ARG A 41 7.17 -55.71 -5.94
C ARG A 41 8.58 -56.13 -6.39
N ASP A 42 9.20 -57.10 -5.74
CA ASP A 42 10.36 -57.82 -6.26
C ASP A 42 9.91 -59.17 -6.82
N SER A 43 9.24 -59.08 -7.98
CA SER A 43 8.75 -60.23 -8.75
C SER A 43 9.89 -61.15 -9.20
N VAL A 44 11.15 -60.71 -9.08
CA VAL A 44 12.33 -61.50 -9.41
C VAL A 44 12.62 -62.52 -8.32
N TYR A 45 12.57 -62.10 -7.04
CA TYR A 45 12.83 -62.98 -5.91
C TYR A 45 11.60 -63.80 -5.48
N PHE A 46 10.45 -63.14 -5.26
CA PHE A 46 9.19 -63.80 -4.90
C PHE A 46 8.37 -64.17 -6.14
N ASN A 47 8.96 -64.95 -7.05
CA ASN A 47 8.33 -65.35 -8.30
C ASN A 47 7.26 -66.46 -8.13
N ASP A 48 6.52 -66.74 -9.20
CA ASP A 48 5.43 -67.74 -9.23
C ASP A 48 5.89 -69.15 -8.78
N SER A 49 7.15 -69.52 -9.04
CA SER A 49 7.72 -70.80 -8.59
C SER A 49 7.87 -70.83 -7.07
N TRP A 50 8.28 -69.73 -6.43
CA TRP A 50 8.31 -69.62 -4.97
C TRP A 50 6.91 -69.61 -4.37
N ILE A 51 5.98 -68.83 -4.95
CA ILE A 51 4.59 -68.71 -4.50
C ILE A 51 3.87 -70.07 -4.57
N SER A 52 4.14 -70.88 -5.60
CA SER A 52 3.57 -72.23 -5.76
C SER A 52 3.86 -73.18 -4.60
N ARG A 53 4.90 -72.91 -3.79
CA ARG A 53 5.26 -73.72 -2.60
C ARG A 53 4.32 -73.48 -1.42
N ILE A 54 3.49 -72.44 -1.48
CA ILE A 54 2.52 -72.06 -0.45
C ILE A 54 1.16 -72.62 -0.86
N LYS A 55 0.54 -73.45 0.00
CA LYS A 55 -0.76 -74.05 -0.31
C LYS A 55 -1.88 -73.01 -0.08
N SER A 56 -2.77 -72.83 -1.05
CA SER A 56 -3.90 -71.88 -0.97
C SER A 56 -5.13 -72.45 -0.25
N GLU A 57 -5.39 -73.75 -0.34
CA GLU A 57 -6.55 -74.42 0.26
C GLU A 57 -6.27 -74.88 1.71
N VAL A 58 -6.15 -73.92 2.63
CA VAL A 58 -5.74 -74.22 4.01
C VAL A 58 -6.92 -74.49 4.96
N GLY A 59 -8.08 -73.85 4.73
CA GLY A 59 -9.26 -73.96 5.60
C GLY A 59 -8.93 -73.70 7.08
N ASP A 60 -9.44 -74.55 7.97
CA ASP A 60 -9.16 -74.49 9.43
C ASP A 60 -7.98 -75.35 9.88
N ASN A 61 -7.19 -75.89 8.94
CA ASN A 61 -6.02 -76.70 9.26
C ASN A 61 -4.86 -75.83 9.76
N TRP A 62 -4.83 -75.56 11.06
CA TRP A 62 -3.81 -74.72 11.71
C TRP A 62 -2.38 -75.21 11.44
N ARG A 63 -2.14 -76.52 11.36
CA ARG A 63 -0.80 -77.08 11.07
C ARG A 63 -0.31 -76.66 9.69
N LEU A 64 -1.22 -76.61 8.71
CA LEU A 64 -0.91 -76.17 7.37
C LEU A 64 -0.74 -74.64 7.29
N LYS A 65 -1.50 -73.87 8.08
CA LYS A 65 -1.28 -72.41 8.27
C LYS A 65 0.14 -72.14 8.79
N VAL A 66 0.53 -72.82 9.88
CA VAL A 66 1.88 -72.72 10.47
C VAL A 66 2.96 -73.09 9.44
N SER A 67 2.75 -74.17 8.66
CA SER A 67 3.71 -74.58 7.63
C SER A 67 3.90 -73.54 6.54
N ASN A 68 2.82 -72.87 6.10
CA ASN A 68 2.89 -71.80 5.12
C ASN A 68 3.58 -70.55 5.70
N LEU A 69 3.19 -70.15 6.92
CA LEU A 69 3.79 -69.02 7.62
C LEU A 69 5.30 -69.20 7.85
N LYS A 70 5.76 -70.41 8.18
CA LYS A 70 7.20 -70.73 8.29
C LYS A 70 7.96 -70.49 6.98
N LYS A 71 7.38 -70.88 5.83
CA LYS A 71 7.99 -70.67 4.51
C LYS A 71 8.05 -69.19 4.14
N ILE A 72 6.99 -68.46 4.45
CA ILE A 72 6.87 -67.02 4.20
C ILE A 72 7.88 -66.26 5.05
N LEU A 73 7.91 -66.50 6.36
CA LEU A 73 8.86 -65.87 7.27
C LEU A 73 10.29 -66.15 6.82
N LYS A 74 10.60 -67.40 6.48
CA LYS A 74 11.92 -67.77 5.97
C LYS A 74 12.27 -66.99 4.69
N GLY A 75 11.39 -66.95 3.70
CA GLY A 75 11.66 -66.23 2.45
C GLY A 75 11.87 -64.73 2.64
N ILE A 76 11.17 -64.11 3.60
CA ILE A 76 11.37 -62.69 3.93
C ILE A 76 12.73 -62.46 4.60
N LEU A 77 13.13 -63.34 5.52
CA LEU A 77 14.44 -63.26 6.17
C LEU A 77 15.58 -63.48 5.17
N ASP A 78 15.45 -64.49 4.30
CA ASP A 78 16.40 -64.79 3.24
C ASP A 78 16.48 -63.58 2.27
N TYR A 79 15.35 -62.98 1.86
CA TYR A 79 15.34 -61.77 1.03
C TYR A 79 16.06 -60.58 1.71
N ASN A 80 15.79 -60.37 2.99
CA ASN A 80 16.40 -59.25 3.71
C ASN A 80 17.93 -59.41 3.84
N GLN A 81 18.39 -60.66 4.03
CA GLN A 81 19.80 -60.97 4.13
C GLN A 81 20.52 -61.00 2.77
N GLU A 82 19.93 -61.66 1.77
CA GLU A 82 20.56 -61.96 0.49
C GLU A 82 20.41 -60.82 -0.52
N VAL A 83 19.27 -60.11 -0.51
CA VAL A 83 18.98 -59.04 -1.49
C VAL A 83 19.17 -57.66 -0.88
N LEU A 84 18.60 -57.41 0.30
CA LEU A 84 18.72 -56.10 0.95
C LEU A 84 20.05 -55.92 1.72
N GLY A 85 20.79 -57.00 1.97
CA GLY A 85 22.05 -56.98 2.72
C GLY A 85 21.90 -56.49 4.17
N GLN A 86 20.68 -56.44 4.69
CA GLN A 86 20.39 -55.94 6.04
C GLN A 86 20.18 -57.11 6.98
N GLN A 87 20.91 -57.11 8.08
CA GLN A 87 20.59 -57.97 9.20
C GLN A 87 19.52 -57.30 10.04
N ILE A 88 18.42 -58.01 10.27
CA ILE A 88 17.37 -57.59 11.19
C ILE A 88 17.89 -57.78 12.62
N ASN A 89 18.72 -56.84 13.06
CA ASN A 89 19.19 -56.78 14.42
C ASN A 89 18.19 -55.92 15.22
N ASP A 90 17.74 -56.41 16.36
CA ASP A 90 16.76 -55.78 17.27
C ASP A 90 15.25 -55.93 16.93
N PHE A 91 14.87 -56.77 15.98
CA PHE A 91 13.45 -57.14 15.78
C PHE A 91 13.14 -58.51 16.41
N THR A 92 12.08 -58.57 17.21
CA THR A 92 11.56 -59.87 17.70
C THR A 92 10.83 -60.58 16.55
N LEU A 93 11.36 -61.72 16.12
CA LEU A 93 10.76 -62.54 15.06
C LEU A 93 9.33 -62.99 15.44
N PRO A 94 8.38 -62.99 14.49
CA PRO A 94 6.99 -63.38 14.77
C PRO A 94 6.88 -64.89 15.06
N ASP A 95 6.15 -65.25 16.11
CA ASP A 95 5.84 -66.65 16.42
C ASP A 95 4.66 -67.14 15.55
N VAL A 96 5.02 -67.79 14.47
CA VAL A 96 4.11 -68.40 13.51
C VAL A 96 3.18 -69.47 14.09
N ASN A 97 3.52 -70.10 15.23
CA ASN A 97 2.64 -71.10 15.86
C ASN A 97 1.47 -70.41 16.56
N LEU A 98 1.71 -69.30 17.25
CA LEU A 98 0.66 -68.48 17.87
C LEU A 98 -0.29 -67.89 16.82
N ILE A 99 0.23 -67.48 15.66
CA ILE A 99 -0.60 -67.03 14.52
C ILE A 99 -1.47 -68.17 14.00
N GLY A 100 -0.88 -69.36 13.80
CA GLY A 100 -1.59 -70.49 13.19
C GLY A 100 -2.63 -71.15 14.10
N GLU A 101 -2.31 -71.33 15.38
CA GLU A 101 -3.15 -72.03 16.38
C GLU A 101 -4.19 -71.12 17.02
N HIS A 102 -3.78 -69.91 17.42
CA HIS A 102 -4.58 -69.00 18.24
C HIS A 102 -5.01 -67.75 17.47
N SER A 103 -4.61 -67.60 16.21
CA SER A 103 -4.91 -66.41 15.42
C SER A 103 -4.40 -65.12 16.08
N ASP A 104 -3.26 -65.20 16.76
CA ASP A 104 -2.72 -64.09 17.55
C ASP A 104 -2.43 -62.86 16.68
N ALA A 105 -2.97 -61.72 17.11
CA ALA A 105 -2.91 -60.50 16.33
C ALA A 105 -1.64 -59.67 16.49
N ALA A 106 -0.97 -59.80 17.62
CA ALA A 106 0.30 -59.14 17.84
C ALA A 106 1.40 -59.80 17.00
N GLU A 107 1.39 -61.14 16.92
CA GLU A 107 2.33 -61.90 16.10
C GLU A 107 2.08 -61.71 14.60
N LEU A 108 0.82 -61.69 14.16
CA LEU A 108 0.51 -61.37 12.77
C LEU A 108 0.95 -59.94 12.42
N GLY A 109 0.78 -59.00 13.34
CA GLY A 109 1.23 -57.63 13.18
C GLY A 109 2.75 -57.50 13.03
N ARG A 110 3.53 -58.26 13.81
CA ARG A 110 5.00 -58.36 13.65
C ARG A 110 5.36 -58.89 12.25
N MET A 111 4.66 -59.91 11.78
CA MET A 111 4.92 -60.49 10.46
C MET A 111 4.63 -59.50 9.32
N LEU A 112 3.54 -58.74 9.41
CA LEU A 112 3.20 -57.70 8.42
C LEU A 112 4.19 -56.53 8.45
N GLN A 113 4.68 -56.15 9.63
CA GLN A 113 5.69 -55.08 9.75
C GLN A 113 7.01 -55.46 9.05
N LEU A 114 7.40 -56.73 9.12
CA LEU A 114 8.59 -57.23 8.45
C LEU A 114 8.45 -57.15 6.92
N ILE A 115 7.29 -57.56 6.39
CA ILE A 115 6.94 -57.46 4.96
C ILE A 115 7.00 -56.00 4.51
N LEU A 116 6.42 -55.08 5.29
CA LEU A 116 6.43 -53.66 4.97
C LEU A 116 7.85 -53.06 5.00
N GLY A 117 8.70 -53.49 5.94
CA GLY A 117 10.11 -53.09 5.98
C GLY A 117 10.83 -53.44 4.68
N CYS A 118 10.65 -54.67 4.18
CA CYS A 118 11.21 -55.09 2.90
C CYS A 118 10.65 -54.28 1.71
N ALA A 119 9.37 -53.92 1.72
CA ALA A 119 8.74 -53.13 0.65
C ALA A 119 9.27 -51.68 0.56
N VAL A 120 9.70 -51.09 1.67
CA VAL A 120 10.26 -49.73 1.70
C VAL A 120 11.74 -49.74 1.33
N SER A 121 12.43 -50.85 1.60
CA SER A 121 13.87 -51.00 1.36
C SER A 121 14.23 -51.57 -0.01
N CYS A 122 13.27 -51.92 -0.87
CA CYS A 122 13.58 -52.40 -2.22
C CYS A 122 14.19 -51.29 -3.09
N GLU A 123 15.36 -51.57 -3.69
CA GLU A 123 16.20 -50.60 -4.42
C GLU A 123 15.45 -49.83 -5.52
N GLN A 124 14.47 -50.49 -6.16
CA GLN A 124 13.72 -49.93 -7.28
C GLN A 124 12.89 -48.70 -6.88
N LYS A 125 12.35 -48.68 -5.66
CA LYS A 125 11.58 -47.53 -5.16
C LYS A 125 12.49 -46.42 -4.63
N GLN A 126 13.64 -46.78 -4.09
CA GLN A 126 14.62 -45.81 -3.60
C GLN A 126 15.23 -44.98 -4.73
N GLY A 127 15.55 -45.60 -5.88
CA GLY A 127 16.08 -44.88 -7.04
C GLY A 127 15.08 -43.91 -7.70
N GLU A 128 13.78 -44.26 -7.74
CA GLU A 128 12.73 -43.37 -8.25
C GLU A 128 12.56 -42.13 -7.36
N LEU A 129 12.53 -42.32 -6.04
CA LEU A 129 12.46 -41.23 -5.05
C LEU A 129 13.69 -40.32 -5.11
N GLU A 130 14.89 -40.87 -5.28
CA GLU A 130 16.12 -40.08 -5.40
C GLU A 130 16.12 -39.23 -6.68
N LYS A 131 15.62 -39.77 -7.79
CA LYS A 131 15.50 -39.03 -9.05
C LYS A 131 14.50 -37.88 -8.94
N GLU A 132 13.30 -38.13 -8.42
CA GLU A 132 12.29 -37.07 -8.20
C GLU A 132 12.83 -35.97 -7.28
N LEU A 133 13.58 -36.34 -6.25
CA LEU A 133 14.17 -35.38 -5.32
C LEU A 133 15.26 -34.52 -5.97
N LEU A 134 16.04 -35.08 -6.90
CA LEU A 134 17.01 -34.33 -7.69
C LEU A 134 16.32 -33.36 -8.66
N ASP A 135 15.28 -33.82 -9.36
CA ASP A 135 14.51 -32.99 -10.29
C ASP A 135 13.85 -31.81 -9.58
N VAL A 136 13.23 -32.05 -8.40
CA VAL A 136 12.63 -30.98 -7.57
C VAL A 136 13.70 -30.01 -7.06
N ARG A 137 14.90 -30.48 -6.70
CA ARG A 137 16.00 -29.58 -6.32
C ARG A 137 16.44 -28.70 -7.47
N SER A 138 16.62 -29.25 -8.67
CA SER A 138 16.98 -28.48 -9.86
C SER A 138 15.91 -27.43 -10.19
N GLN A 139 14.63 -27.78 -10.09
CA GLN A 139 13.53 -26.82 -10.30
C GLN A 139 13.52 -25.71 -9.25
N ASN A 140 13.81 -26.02 -7.98
CA ASN A 140 13.90 -25.01 -6.93
C ASN A 140 15.08 -24.04 -7.14
N GLU A 141 16.22 -24.53 -7.62
CA GLU A 141 17.37 -23.69 -7.95
C GLU A 141 17.05 -22.73 -9.11
N GLU A 142 16.40 -23.22 -10.17
CA GLU A 142 15.95 -22.41 -11.30
C GLU A 142 14.91 -21.36 -10.87
N LEU A 143 13.91 -21.75 -10.08
CA LEU A 143 12.92 -20.83 -9.52
C LEU A 143 13.54 -19.75 -8.64
N THR A 144 14.56 -20.10 -7.85
CA THR A 144 15.28 -19.14 -7.00
C THR A 144 16.05 -18.14 -7.86
N SER A 145 16.76 -18.60 -8.90
CA SER A 145 17.46 -17.73 -9.84
C SER A 145 16.52 -16.76 -10.57
N LEU A 146 15.35 -17.24 -11.01
CA LEU A 146 14.34 -16.39 -11.65
C LEU A 146 13.73 -15.37 -10.67
N ALA A 147 13.55 -15.75 -9.41
CA ALA A 147 13.08 -14.83 -8.38
C ALA A 147 14.09 -13.71 -8.10
N ASP A 148 15.38 -14.02 -8.05
CA ASP A 148 16.46 -13.04 -7.87
C ASP A 148 16.54 -12.08 -9.07
N GLU A 149 16.41 -12.59 -10.31
CA GLU A 149 16.39 -11.76 -11.52
C GLU A 149 15.16 -10.85 -11.55
N ALA A 150 13.98 -11.36 -11.21
CA ALA A 150 12.76 -10.57 -11.12
C ALA A 150 12.85 -9.47 -10.05
N GLN A 151 13.50 -9.77 -8.92
CA GLN A 151 13.74 -8.78 -7.87
C GLN A 151 14.71 -7.69 -8.34
N SER A 152 15.79 -8.05 -9.03
CA SER A 152 16.74 -7.09 -9.60
C SER A 152 16.07 -6.15 -10.62
N LEU A 153 15.24 -6.69 -11.52
CA LEU A 153 14.51 -5.89 -12.51
C LEU A 153 13.49 -4.94 -11.85
N LYS A 154 12.86 -5.41 -10.77
CA LYS A 154 11.93 -4.58 -9.99
C LYS A 154 12.66 -3.40 -9.34
N ASP A 155 13.83 -3.64 -8.74
CA ASP A 155 14.63 -2.60 -8.11
C ASP A 155 15.10 -1.56 -9.15
N GLU A 156 15.52 -1.99 -10.34
CA GLU A 156 15.86 -1.10 -11.45
C GLU A 156 14.66 -0.23 -11.89
N MET A 157 13.48 -0.83 -12.00
CA MET A 157 12.26 -0.13 -12.37
C MET A 157 11.85 0.91 -11.30
N ASP A 158 12.03 0.59 -10.02
CA ASP A 158 11.78 1.53 -8.92
C ASP A 158 12.77 2.70 -8.92
N VAL A 159 14.05 2.47 -9.21
CA VAL A 159 15.04 3.55 -9.39
C VAL A 159 14.62 4.47 -10.53
N LEU A 160 14.25 3.93 -11.69
CA LEU A 160 13.81 4.74 -12.84
C LEU A 160 12.55 5.56 -12.52
N ARG A 161 11.60 4.99 -11.79
CA ARG A 161 10.41 5.69 -11.33
C ARG A 161 10.75 6.86 -10.40
N LEU A 162 11.64 6.63 -9.43
CA LEU A 162 12.09 7.68 -8.50
C LEU A 162 12.85 8.79 -9.22
N VAL A 163 13.73 8.44 -10.16
CA VAL A 163 14.46 9.44 -10.96
C VAL A 163 13.48 10.33 -11.74
N LYS A 164 12.45 9.74 -12.36
CA LYS A 164 11.40 10.50 -13.06
C LYS A 164 10.67 11.45 -12.12
N GLU A 165 10.26 10.98 -10.93
CA GLU A 165 9.58 11.79 -9.93
C GLU A 165 10.45 12.95 -9.44
N VAL A 166 11.74 12.70 -9.21
CA VAL A 166 12.73 13.75 -8.86
C VAL A 166 12.85 14.79 -9.96
N VAL A 167 12.95 14.37 -11.23
CA VAL A 167 13.04 15.30 -12.38
C VAL A 167 11.78 16.16 -12.50
N GLU A 168 10.59 15.57 -12.36
CA GLU A 168 9.32 16.29 -12.39
C GLU A 168 9.22 17.31 -11.26
N LEU A 169 9.61 16.94 -10.03
CA LEU A 169 9.66 17.85 -8.88
C LEU A 169 10.69 18.97 -9.09
N GLN A 170 11.84 18.67 -9.67
CA GLN A 170 12.89 19.65 -9.94
C GLN A 170 12.48 20.65 -11.02
N ASN A 171 11.77 20.20 -12.05
CA ASN A 171 11.16 21.08 -13.06
C ASN A 171 10.10 22.00 -12.42
N ARG A 172 9.23 21.44 -11.58
CA ARG A 172 8.20 22.22 -10.88
C ARG A 172 8.81 23.25 -9.93
N LEU A 173 9.88 22.89 -9.23
CA LEU A 173 10.64 23.81 -8.39
C LEU A 173 11.28 24.94 -9.23
N SER A 174 11.84 24.61 -10.39
CA SER A 174 12.40 25.60 -11.33
C SER A 174 11.33 26.57 -11.84
N GLU A 175 10.13 26.08 -12.15
CA GLU A 175 9.00 26.91 -12.60
C GLU A 175 8.48 27.84 -11.50
N GLU A 176 8.28 27.34 -10.28
CA GLU A 176 7.87 28.18 -9.15
C GLU A 176 8.97 29.19 -8.77
N SER A 177 10.25 28.84 -8.89
CA SER A 177 11.36 29.79 -8.72
C SER A 177 11.28 30.94 -9.74
N LYS A 178 11.13 30.65 -11.04
CA LYS A 178 10.99 31.69 -12.08
C LYS A 178 9.78 32.58 -11.86
N LYS A 179 8.69 32.00 -11.37
CA LYS A 179 7.47 32.73 -11.04
C LYS A 179 7.67 33.62 -9.81
N ALA A 180 8.38 33.15 -8.79
CA ALA A 180 8.76 33.97 -7.64
C ALA A 180 9.61 35.17 -8.07
N ASP A 181 10.64 34.96 -8.92
CA ASP A 181 11.47 36.05 -9.45
C ASP A 181 10.64 37.09 -10.22
N LYS A 182 9.66 36.64 -11.01
CA LYS A 182 8.75 37.54 -11.73
C LYS A 182 7.89 38.37 -10.77
N MET A 183 7.33 37.73 -9.74
CA MET A 183 6.50 38.42 -8.75
C MET A 183 7.34 39.40 -7.92
N GLU A 184 8.59 39.07 -7.61
CA GLU A 184 9.53 39.97 -6.93
C GLU A 184 9.82 41.21 -7.78
N PHE A 185 10.06 41.04 -9.09
CA PHE A 185 10.24 42.16 -10.00
C PHE A 185 9.00 43.06 -10.06
N GLU A 186 7.81 42.47 -10.18
CA GLU A 186 6.55 43.21 -10.19
C GLU A 186 6.30 43.96 -8.87
N TYR A 187 6.59 43.31 -7.73
CA TYR A 187 6.52 43.92 -6.41
C TYR A 187 7.47 45.12 -6.29
N LYS A 188 8.73 44.97 -6.71
CA LYS A 188 9.71 46.07 -6.70
C LYS A 188 9.24 47.26 -7.54
N ARG A 189 8.73 46.99 -8.75
CA ARG A 189 8.16 48.02 -9.64
C ARG A 189 6.96 48.74 -9.03
N LEU A 190 6.04 47.99 -8.40
CA LEU A 190 4.88 48.55 -7.72
C LEU A 190 5.30 49.38 -6.51
N LYS A 191 6.28 48.91 -5.74
CA LYS A 191 6.85 49.64 -4.59
C LYS A 191 7.46 50.97 -5.01
N GLU A 192 8.27 51.00 -6.06
CA GLU A 192 8.83 52.25 -6.61
C GLU A 192 7.72 53.23 -7.05
N LYS A 193 6.62 52.72 -7.60
CA LYS A 193 5.47 53.54 -7.98
C LYS A 193 4.72 54.10 -6.77
N VAL A 194 4.56 53.30 -5.70
CA VAL A 194 3.99 53.75 -4.42
C VAL A 194 4.87 54.83 -3.80
N ASP A 195 6.19 54.62 -3.75
CA ASP A 195 7.15 55.60 -3.20
C ASP A 195 7.12 56.93 -3.98
N SER A 196 6.99 56.86 -5.32
CA SER A 196 6.85 58.04 -6.18
C SER A 196 5.55 58.82 -5.91
N LEU A 197 4.42 58.11 -5.84
CA LEU A 197 3.13 58.72 -5.51
C LEU A 197 3.11 59.28 -4.09
N GLN A 198 3.79 58.63 -3.14
CA GLN A 198 3.89 59.10 -1.76
C GLN A 198 4.66 60.42 -1.68
N LYS A 199 5.77 60.56 -2.43
CA LYS A 199 6.52 61.83 -2.55
C LYS A 199 5.65 62.94 -3.13
N GLU A 200 4.88 62.65 -4.18
CA GLU A 200 3.99 63.66 -4.78
C GLU A 200 2.86 64.05 -3.83
N LYS A 201 2.26 63.08 -3.11
CA LYS A 201 1.28 63.36 -2.07
C LYS A 201 1.83 64.29 -0.98
N ASP A 202 3.06 64.04 -0.54
CA ASP A 202 3.71 64.84 0.50
C ASP A 202 4.04 66.25 -0.02
N ARG A 203 4.46 66.38 -1.28
CA ARG A 203 4.64 67.68 -1.96
C ARG A 203 3.34 68.48 -2.05
N MET A 204 2.24 67.86 -2.50
CA MET A 204 0.93 68.50 -2.56
C MET A 204 0.42 68.89 -1.16
N ARG A 205 0.73 68.08 -0.14
CA ARG A 205 0.45 68.44 1.26
C ARG A 205 1.20 69.69 1.68
N THR A 206 2.51 69.77 1.40
CA THR A 206 3.32 70.95 1.74
C THR A 206 2.82 72.20 1.02
N GLU A 207 2.51 72.12 -0.27
CA GLU A 207 1.96 73.25 -1.04
C GLU A 207 0.61 73.71 -0.47
N ARG A 208 -0.27 72.77 -0.13
CA ARG A 208 -1.54 73.08 0.53
C ARG A 208 -1.35 73.73 1.91
N ASP A 209 -0.35 73.33 2.68
CA ASP A 209 -0.07 73.94 3.99
C ASP A 209 0.54 75.35 3.83
N SER A 210 1.44 75.57 2.87
CA SER A 210 1.95 76.91 2.55
C SER A 210 0.88 77.87 2.04
N LEU A 211 -0.05 77.38 1.21
CA LEU A 211 -1.19 78.18 0.75
C LEU A 211 -2.14 78.51 1.91
N LYS A 212 -2.36 77.59 2.85
CA LYS A 212 -3.14 77.87 4.06
C LYS A 212 -2.48 78.97 4.90
N GLU A 213 -1.17 78.90 5.11
CA GLU A 213 -0.41 79.92 5.83
C GLU A 213 -0.54 81.28 5.12
N THR A 214 -0.42 81.32 3.79
CA THR A 214 -0.60 82.56 3.00
C THR A 214 -2.02 83.12 3.15
N ILE A 215 -3.05 82.26 3.16
CA ILE A 215 -4.45 82.68 3.39
C ILE A 215 -4.62 83.24 4.81
N GLU A 216 -4.03 82.60 5.82
CA GLU A 216 -4.08 83.06 7.21
C GLU A 216 -3.37 84.42 7.39
N GLU A 217 -2.21 84.62 6.76
CA GLU A 217 -1.50 85.90 6.71
C GLU A 217 -2.37 87.00 6.06
N LEU A 218 -2.97 86.71 4.90
CA LEU A 218 -3.86 87.64 4.21
C LEU A 218 -5.09 87.99 5.06
N HIS A 219 -5.72 87.00 5.70
CA HIS A 219 -6.82 87.24 6.64
C HIS A 219 -6.39 88.12 7.83
N CYS A 220 -5.17 87.93 8.36
CA CYS A 220 -4.65 88.76 9.44
C CYS A 220 -4.45 90.22 9.00
N VAL A 221 -3.86 90.44 7.82
CA VAL A 221 -3.70 91.79 7.23
C VAL A 221 -5.07 92.44 6.98
N GLN A 222 -6.02 91.68 6.43
CA GLN A 222 -7.36 92.16 6.13
C GLN A 222 -8.18 92.44 7.40
N ALA A 223 -7.99 91.69 8.49
CA ALA A 223 -8.57 91.98 9.79
C ALA A 223 -7.95 93.25 10.43
N GLN A 224 -6.66 93.48 10.20
CA GLN A 224 -5.96 94.70 10.64
C GLN A 224 -6.45 95.94 9.86
N GLU A 225 -6.66 95.82 8.55
CA GLU A 225 -7.33 96.85 7.72
C GLU A 225 -8.81 96.99 8.09
N GLY A 226 -9.48 95.90 8.42
CA GLY A 226 -10.86 95.85 8.92
C GLY A 226 -11.03 96.58 10.25
N GLN A 227 -10.07 96.53 11.16
CA GLN A 227 -10.10 97.31 12.41
C GLN A 227 -9.81 98.80 12.18
N LEU A 228 -9.04 99.16 11.15
CA LEU A 228 -8.82 100.55 10.75
C LEU A 228 -10.01 101.15 9.96
N THR A 229 -10.86 100.30 9.36
CA THR A 229 -12.04 100.72 8.57
C THR A 229 -13.38 100.49 9.29
N SER A 230 -13.44 99.61 10.31
CA SER A 230 -14.60 99.35 11.18
C SER A 230 -14.86 100.46 12.21
N SER A 231 -14.08 101.55 12.21
CA SER A 231 -14.48 102.79 12.88
C SER A 231 -15.58 103.55 12.15
N LEU A 232 -16.12 103.06 11.01
CA LEU A 232 -17.16 103.80 10.27
C LEU A 232 -18.56 103.18 10.07
N PHE A 233 -18.85 101.87 10.03
CA PHE A 233 -20.26 101.38 9.87
C PHE A 233 -20.50 99.91 10.30
N PRO A 234 -21.54 99.58 11.11
CA PRO A 234 -22.07 98.22 11.25
C PRO A 234 -23.48 98.08 10.61
N LEU A 235 -23.76 96.97 9.91
CA LEU A 235 -25.07 96.27 9.83
C LEU A 235 -25.15 95.14 8.75
N SER A 236 -25.58 93.94 9.18
CA SER A 236 -26.53 92.99 8.52
C SER A 236 -26.10 91.80 7.62
N SER A 237 -26.91 90.72 7.75
CA SER A 237 -27.21 89.57 6.86
C SER A 237 -26.29 88.33 6.87
N GLU A 238 -26.72 87.06 6.77
CA GLU A 238 -28.02 86.34 6.69
C GLU A 238 -27.74 84.80 6.70
N GLY A 239 -28.75 83.92 6.79
CA GLY A 239 -28.59 82.50 6.44
C GLY A 239 -29.75 81.57 6.78
N SER A 240 -30.71 81.42 5.85
CA SER A 240 -31.95 80.62 5.94
C SER A 240 -31.76 79.15 5.51
N ASP A 241 -32.42 78.17 6.15
CA ASP A 241 -32.50 76.80 5.61
C ASP A 241 -33.68 75.96 6.17
N SER A 242 -34.95 76.26 5.82
CA SER A 242 -36.12 75.55 6.42
C SER A 242 -37.33 75.32 5.51
N LEU A 243 -37.14 75.12 4.19
CA LEU A 243 -38.28 74.86 3.27
C LEU A 243 -38.30 73.46 2.63
N ALA A 244 -37.25 72.65 2.79
CA ALA A 244 -37.14 71.35 2.10
C ALA A 244 -37.83 70.17 2.83
N ALA A 245 -38.33 70.34 4.06
CA ALA A 245 -38.75 69.23 4.91
C ALA A 245 -40.21 68.76 4.74
N GLU A 246 -41.06 69.50 4.02
CA GLU A 246 -42.53 69.33 4.11
C GLU A 246 -43.17 68.46 2.99
N ILE A 247 -42.43 68.07 1.95
CA ILE A 247 -43.02 67.44 0.73
C ILE A 247 -42.99 65.89 0.72
N THR A 248 -42.37 65.22 1.70
CA THR A 248 -42.29 63.73 1.69
C THR A 248 -43.46 63.07 2.44
N THR A 249 -44.25 62.24 1.74
CA THR A 249 -45.33 61.43 2.35
C THR A 249 -44.78 60.41 3.37
N PRO A 250 -45.56 60.05 4.40
CA PRO A 250 -45.10 59.18 5.50
C PRO A 250 -44.52 57.84 5.03
N GLU A 251 -45.10 57.24 4.00
CA GLU A 251 -44.70 55.94 3.44
C GLU A 251 -43.33 56.02 2.74
N ILE A 252 -43.03 57.15 2.11
CA ILE A 252 -41.73 57.40 1.46
C ILE A 252 -40.64 57.61 2.51
N ARG A 253 -40.95 58.28 3.64
CA ARG A 253 -40.01 58.42 4.76
C ARG A 253 -39.68 57.08 5.38
N GLU A 254 -40.66 56.21 5.57
CA GLU A 254 -40.43 54.87 6.11
C GLU A 254 -39.55 54.01 5.17
N HIS A 255 -39.82 54.04 3.86
CA HIS A 255 -38.97 53.36 2.88
C HIS A 255 -37.55 53.91 2.84
N LEU A 256 -37.37 55.23 2.95
CA LEU A 256 -36.06 55.86 3.01
C LEU A 256 -35.29 55.44 4.26
N ILE A 257 -35.94 55.37 5.43
CA ILE A 257 -35.32 54.92 6.67
C ILE A 257 -34.90 53.45 6.58
N ARG A 258 -35.75 52.57 6.02
CA ARG A 258 -35.39 51.16 5.81
C ARG A 258 -34.22 51.00 4.85
N LEU A 259 -34.22 51.70 3.72
CA LEU A 259 -33.12 51.66 2.75
C LEU A 259 -31.84 52.29 3.29
N GLN A 260 -31.92 53.34 4.11
CA GLN A 260 -30.77 53.92 4.80
C GLN A 260 -30.21 52.96 5.84
N HIS A 261 -31.07 52.25 6.58
CA HIS A 261 -30.64 51.23 7.53
C HIS A 261 -29.99 50.03 6.82
N GLU A 262 -30.59 49.55 5.73
CA GLU A 262 -30.03 48.47 4.90
C GLU A 262 -28.67 48.85 4.31
N ASN A 263 -28.54 50.05 3.72
CA ASN A 263 -27.26 50.55 3.23
C ASN A 263 -26.21 50.68 4.35
N LYS A 264 -26.62 51.10 5.55
CA LYS A 264 -25.72 51.18 6.71
C LYS A 264 -25.25 49.77 7.12
N MET A 265 -26.13 48.78 7.13
CA MET A 265 -25.79 47.41 7.47
C MET A 265 -24.90 46.76 6.40
N LEU A 266 -25.16 46.99 5.11
CA LEU A 266 -24.31 46.53 4.02
C LEU A 266 -22.91 47.16 4.09
N LYS A 267 -22.82 48.44 4.44
CA LYS A 267 -21.54 49.14 4.60
C LYS A 267 -20.71 48.57 5.76
N LEU A 268 -21.34 48.28 6.90
CA LEU A 268 -20.66 47.66 8.03
C LEU A 268 -20.21 46.22 7.74
N ALA A 269 -21.00 45.43 6.99
CA ALA A 269 -20.60 44.09 6.58
C ALA A 269 -19.41 44.12 5.60
N GLN A 270 -19.42 45.07 4.67
CA GLN A 270 -18.31 45.29 3.73
C GLN A 270 -17.03 45.75 4.46
N GLU A 271 -17.15 46.68 5.41
CA GLU A 271 -16.03 47.13 6.26
C GLU A 271 -15.43 46.00 7.09
N GLY A 272 -16.24 45.03 7.56
CA GLY A 272 -15.75 43.83 8.25
C GLY A 272 -14.87 42.95 7.34
N SER A 273 -15.36 42.63 6.15
CA SER A 273 -14.59 41.84 5.16
C SER A 273 -13.33 42.55 4.69
N ASP A 274 -13.39 43.86 4.51
CA ASP A 274 -12.24 44.66 4.08
C ASP A 274 -11.19 44.78 5.21
N ASN A 275 -11.62 44.90 6.47
CA ASN A 275 -10.72 44.90 7.62
C ASN A 275 -9.98 43.57 7.81
N GLU A 276 -10.66 42.44 7.63
CA GLU A 276 -10.02 41.12 7.67
C GLU A 276 -8.98 40.97 6.56
N LYS A 277 -9.30 41.46 5.35
CA LYS A 277 -8.37 41.47 4.22
C LYS A 277 -7.17 42.39 4.47
N ILE A 278 -7.37 43.55 5.08
CA ILE A 278 -6.30 44.48 5.48
C ILE A 278 -5.40 43.83 6.53
N ALA A 279 -5.96 43.17 7.56
CA ALA A 279 -5.19 42.48 8.58
C ALA A 279 -4.34 41.34 8.01
N LEU A 280 -4.91 40.54 7.09
CA LEU A 280 -4.17 39.49 6.40
C LEU A 280 -3.03 40.06 5.55
N LEU A 281 -3.29 41.13 4.79
CA LEU A 281 -2.25 41.80 3.99
C LEU A 281 -1.15 42.42 4.86
N GLN A 282 -1.48 42.96 6.03
CA GLN A 282 -0.51 43.47 6.99
C GLN A 282 0.38 42.35 7.55
N SER A 283 -0.21 41.21 7.93
CA SER A 283 0.55 40.03 8.38
C SER A 283 1.50 39.52 7.31
N LEU A 284 1.02 39.37 6.06
CA LEU A 284 1.87 38.92 4.95
C LEU A 284 2.99 39.91 4.62
N LEU A 285 2.73 41.21 4.77
CA LEU A 285 3.75 42.25 4.59
C LEU A 285 4.80 42.20 5.70
N GLU A 286 4.40 41.94 6.94
CA GLU A 286 5.31 41.83 8.08
C GLU A 286 6.19 40.58 7.97
N ASP A 287 5.62 39.43 7.58
CA ASP A 287 6.37 38.20 7.30
C ASP A 287 7.39 38.40 6.16
N ALA A 288 6.98 39.03 5.07
CA ALA A 288 7.87 39.34 3.95
C ALA A 288 9.00 40.31 4.35
N ASN A 289 8.70 41.30 5.19
CA ASN A 289 9.72 42.23 5.70
C ASN A 289 10.69 41.55 6.67
N SER A 290 10.21 40.64 7.53
CA SER A 290 11.09 39.83 8.40
C SER A 290 12.05 39.00 7.56
N ARG A 291 11.54 38.32 6.52
CA ARG A 291 12.38 37.51 5.62
C ARG A 291 13.40 38.34 4.86
N LYS A 292 13.01 39.53 4.41
CA LYS A 292 13.92 40.49 3.76
C LYS A 292 15.05 40.90 4.71
N ASN A 293 14.73 41.21 5.97
CA ASN A 293 15.73 41.62 6.95
C ASN A 293 16.71 40.48 7.26
N GLU A 294 16.23 39.24 7.40
CA GLU A 294 17.09 38.06 7.57
C GLU A 294 18.08 37.92 6.40
N LEU A 295 17.57 37.93 5.17
CA LEU A 295 18.42 37.83 3.97
C LEU A 295 19.41 38.99 3.86
N GLU A 296 19.04 40.21 4.25
CA GLU A 296 19.97 41.34 4.29
C GLU A 296 21.09 41.14 5.32
N THR A 297 20.78 40.56 6.48
CA THR A 297 21.81 40.23 7.49
C THR A 297 22.73 39.11 7.03
N GLU A 298 22.21 38.05 6.42
CA GLU A 298 23.00 36.97 5.83
C GLU A 298 23.91 37.50 4.71
N ASN A 299 23.38 38.36 3.84
CA ASN A 299 24.15 38.93 2.74
C ASN A 299 25.30 39.82 3.25
N ARG A 300 25.08 40.61 4.32
CA ARG A 300 26.15 41.37 4.99
C ARG A 300 27.24 40.45 5.54
N LEU A 301 26.88 39.34 6.19
CA LEU A 301 27.84 38.37 6.73
C LEU A 301 28.64 37.67 5.62
N ILE A 302 27.99 37.29 4.52
CA ILE A 302 28.65 36.68 3.37
C ILE A 302 29.64 37.66 2.74
N ASN A 303 29.24 38.92 2.53
CA ASN A 303 30.14 39.95 2.00
C ASN A 303 31.34 40.22 2.93
N GLN A 304 31.14 40.17 4.25
CA GLN A 304 32.25 40.30 5.20
C GLN A 304 33.25 39.14 5.04
N ARG A 305 32.77 37.89 4.94
CA ARG A 305 33.64 36.73 4.67
C ARG A 305 34.33 36.81 3.31
N LEU A 306 33.66 37.35 2.31
CA LEU A 306 34.25 37.56 0.98
C LEU A 306 35.43 38.55 1.07
N MET A 307 35.26 39.67 1.78
CA MET A 307 36.32 40.66 1.98
C MET A 307 37.51 40.08 2.75
N GLU A 308 37.25 39.28 3.79
CA GLU A 308 38.30 38.58 4.55
C GLU A 308 39.06 37.56 3.65
N GLY A 309 38.34 36.80 2.83
CA GLY A 309 38.95 35.88 1.86
C GLY A 309 39.78 36.60 0.80
N GLN A 310 39.29 37.73 0.26
CA GLN A 310 40.02 38.54 -0.71
C GLN A 310 41.29 39.13 -0.10
N SER A 311 41.24 39.63 1.13
CA SER A 311 42.42 40.14 1.84
C SER A 311 43.48 39.06 2.05
N GLN A 312 43.07 37.82 2.39
CA GLN A 312 44.01 36.70 2.53
C GLN A 312 44.66 36.32 1.20
N VAL A 313 43.89 36.35 0.10
CA VAL A 313 44.43 36.11 -1.24
C VAL A 313 45.41 37.20 -1.66
N GLU A 314 45.09 38.48 -1.42
CA GLU A 314 46.00 39.60 -1.69
C GLU A 314 47.27 39.52 -0.84
N GLU A 315 47.18 39.15 0.43
CA GLU A 315 48.34 38.98 1.31
C GLU A 315 49.24 37.84 0.81
N LEU A 316 48.66 36.71 0.40
CA LEU A 316 49.41 35.60 -0.20
C LEU A 316 50.06 36.00 -1.53
N GLN A 317 49.38 36.78 -2.38
CA GLN A 317 49.94 37.31 -3.63
C GLN A 317 51.09 38.29 -3.36
N LYS A 318 50.93 39.19 -2.38
CA LYS A 318 51.96 40.15 -1.98
C LYS A 318 53.18 39.46 -1.40
N ASN A 319 52.98 38.44 -0.55
CA ASN A 319 54.05 37.60 -0.02
C ASN A 319 54.80 36.87 -1.14
N LEU A 320 54.11 36.41 -2.19
CA LEU A 320 54.73 35.83 -3.38
C LEU A 320 55.58 36.85 -4.15
N GLN A 321 55.13 38.11 -4.23
CA GLN A 321 55.78 39.17 -5.01
C GLN A 321 56.94 39.87 -4.26
N GLU A 322 56.86 40.01 -2.94
CA GLU A 322 57.95 40.49 -2.09
C GLU A 322 59.13 39.48 -2.05
N GLN A 323 58.87 38.18 -2.21
CA GLN A 323 59.94 37.18 -2.40
C GLN A 323 60.58 37.22 -3.79
N GLY A 324 59.90 37.77 -4.80
CA GLY A 324 60.43 37.94 -6.15
C GLY A 324 61.28 39.20 -6.38
N SER A 325 61.25 40.19 -5.49
CA SER A 325 61.77 41.55 -5.72
C SER A 325 63.05 41.91 -4.95
N LYS A 326 63.70 40.96 -4.26
CA LYS A 326 65.04 41.15 -3.66
C LYS A 326 66.16 40.53 -4.51
N ALA A 327 66.12 40.74 -5.81
CA ALA A 327 67.20 40.40 -6.72
C ALA A 327 67.43 41.61 -7.63
N ASP A 328 68.24 42.56 -7.16
CA ASP A 328 69.10 43.41 -7.98
C ASP A 328 69.77 44.45 -7.06
N ASP A 329 70.89 44.08 -6.41
CA ASP A 329 72.04 44.98 -6.32
C ASP A 329 73.33 44.30 -5.82
N VAL A 330 74.46 44.75 -6.36
CA VAL A 330 75.87 44.54 -5.95
C VAL A 330 76.62 43.28 -6.44
N SER A 331 77.41 43.54 -7.47
CA SER A 331 78.61 42.83 -7.91
C SER A 331 79.65 42.65 -6.78
N ASN A 332 79.57 41.54 -6.04
CA ASN A 332 80.75 40.79 -5.56
C ASN A 332 80.47 39.37 -5.00
N ALA A 333 79.31 38.76 -5.29
CA ALA A 333 78.93 37.41 -4.81
C ALA A 333 78.79 36.37 -5.95
N ALA A 334 79.66 36.46 -6.96
CA ALA A 334 79.58 35.69 -8.20
C ALA A 334 79.65 34.14 -8.11
N PRO A 335 80.14 33.50 -7.03
CA PRO A 335 80.06 32.04 -6.88
C PRO A 335 78.72 31.57 -6.29
N CYS A 336 78.23 32.22 -5.22
CA CYS A 336 77.06 31.79 -4.45
C CYS A 336 75.74 32.02 -5.20
N MET A 337 75.58 33.16 -5.89
CA MET A 337 74.39 33.40 -6.73
C MET A 337 74.35 32.48 -7.96
N ARG A 338 75.51 32.06 -8.46
CA ARG A 338 75.63 31.16 -9.61
C ARG A 338 75.21 29.73 -9.25
N GLU A 339 75.43 29.33 -8.00
CA GLU A 339 74.95 28.07 -7.44
C GLU A 339 73.43 28.08 -7.27
N LYS A 340 72.85 29.17 -6.74
CA LYS A 340 71.40 29.31 -6.61
C LYS A 340 70.67 29.43 -7.95
N LEU A 341 71.28 30.08 -8.95
CA LEU A 341 70.81 30.06 -10.35
C LEU A 341 70.88 28.66 -10.96
N ARG A 342 71.92 27.87 -10.65
CA ARG A 342 71.98 26.46 -11.06
C ARG A 342 70.90 25.63 -10.39
N GLU A 343 70.63 25.85 -9.10
CA GLU A 343 69.56 25.19 -8.37
C GLU A 343 68.18 25.51 -8.94
N LEU A 344 67.87 26.80 -9.14
CA LEU A 344 66.62 27.23 -9.79
C LEU A 344 66.50 26.71 -11.22
N ASN A 345 67.58 26.71 -12.00
CA ASN A 345 67.59 26.15 -13.35
C ASN A 345 67.41 24.62 -13.31
N ASN A 346 67.98 23.92 -12.33
CA ASN A 346 67.77 22.49 -12.11
C ASN A 346 66.33 22.20 -11.66
N GLU A 347 65.74 23.05 -10.82
CA GLU A 347 64.33 22.94 -10.43
C GLU A 347 63.39 23.21 -11.59
N LEU A 348 63.70 24.19 -12.44
CA LEU A 348 62.94 24.49 -13.64
C LEU A 348 63.05 23.33 -14.66
N LEU A 349 64.24 22.77 -14.85
CA LEU A 349 64.44 21.55 -15.64
C LEU A 349 63.66 20.36 -15.08
N LYS A 350 63.61 20.18 -13.76
CA LYS A 350 62.80 19.13 -13.11
C LYS A 350 61.30 19.37 -13.31
N LYS A 351 60.83 20.61 -13.20
CA LYS A 351 59.43 20.97 -13.45
C LYS A 351 59.05 20.78 -14.92
N ASN A 352 59.93 21.14 -15.85
CA ASN A 352 59.73 20.88 -17.27
C ASN A 352 59.70 19.37 -17.56
N ALA A 353 60.62 18.58 -17.01
CA ALA A 353 60.58 17.12 -17.15
C ALA A 353 59.30 16.50 -16.55
N LEU A 354 58.76 17.07 -15.47
CA LEU A 354 57.48 16.65 -14.91
C LEU A 354 56.30 17.04 -15.82
N ILE A 355 56.33 18.23 -16.43
CA ILE A 355 55.34 18.64 -17.43
C ILE A 355 55.38 17.68 -18.63
N ASP A 356 56.57 17.36 -19.13
CA ASP A 356 56.77 16.42 -20.25
C ASP A 356 56.27 14.99 -19.90
N ASP A 357 56.36 14.55 -18.64
CA ASP A 357 55.79 13.25 -18.20
C ASP A 357 54.27 13.29 -18.01
N MET A 358 53.72 14.45 -17.64
CA MET A 358 52.29 14.63 -17.40
C MET A 358 51.51 14.93 -18.70
N GLU A 359 52.14 15.53 -19.70
CA GLU A 359 51.55 15.84 -21.00
C GLU A 359 50.99 14.61 -21.74
N PRO A 360 51.69 13.46 -21.86
CA PRO A 360 51.13 12.26 -22.50
C PRO A 360 49.97 11.67 -21.69
N LYS A 361 49.99 11.77 -20.35
CA LYS A 361 48.89 11.30 -19.49
C LYS A 361 47.65 12.19 -19.63
N TYR A 362 47.84 13.50 -19.70
CA TYR A 362 46.77 14.45 -19.98
C TYR A 362 46.18 14.20 -21.36
N ASN A 363 47.01 14.05 -22.39
CA ASN A 363 46.56 13.76 -23.76
C ASN A 363 45.81 12.42 -23.85
N ALA A 364 46.30 11.36 -23.21
CA ALA A 364 45.60 10.08 -23.13
C ALA A 364 44.26 10.18 -22.39
N THR A 365 44.19 10.99 -21.34
CA THR A 365 42.94 11.21 -20.59
C THR A 365 41.96 12.03 -21.44
N SER A 366 42.43 13.07 -22.13
CA SER A 366 41.63 13.90 -23.04
C SER A 366 41.05 13.06 -24.18
N GLN A 367 41.86 12.20 -24.80
CA GLN A 367 41.41 11.28 -25.85
C GLN A 367 40.37 10.28 -25.32
N ARG A 368 40.58 9.76 -24.11
CA ARG A 368 39.59 8.86 -23.47
C ARG A 368 38.27 9.58 -23.17
N VAL A 369 38.31 10.85 -22.80
CA VAL A 369 37.11 11.67 -22.62
C VAL A 369 36.38 11.83 -23.95
N GLU A 370 37.08 12.18 -25.02
CA GLU A 370 36.51 12.31 -26.37
C GLU A 370 35.88 11.00 -26.86
N GLU A 371 36.55 9.85 -26.66
CA GLU A 371 35.99 8.52 -26.99
C GLU A 371 34.72 8.20 -26.21
N LEU A 372 34.65 8.57 -24.92
CA LEU A 372 33.47 8.37 -24.10
C LEU A 372 32.33 9.31 -24.50
N GLU A 373 32.63 10.55 -24.87
CA GLU A 373 31.65 11.52 -25.40
C GLU A 373 31.05 11.03 -26.72
N ASP A 374 31.87 10.50 -27.63
CA ASP A 374 31.40 9.91 -28.88
C ASP A 374 30.57 8.65 -28.66
N ALA A 375 30.97 7.79 -27.71
CA ALA A 375 30.19 6.62 -27.34
C ALA A 375 28.83 7.00 -26.73
N LEU A 376 28.79 8.04 -25.89
CA LEU A 376 27.56 8.57 -25.30
C LEU A 376 26.64 9.12 -26.40
N LYS A 377 27.18 9.95 -27.29
CA LYS A 377 26.43 10.51 -28.43
C LYS A 377 25.85 9.41 -29.31
N LYS A 378 26.61 8.36 -29.59
CA LYS A 378 26.12 7.19 -30.34
C LYS A 378 24.97 6.49 -29.61
N LYS A 379 25.06 6.32 -28.29
CA LYS A 379 23.99 5.73 -27.49
C LYS A 379 22.73 6.59 -27.47
N ASP A 380 22.86 7.91 -27.42
CA ASP A 380 21.73 8.84 -27.52
C ASP A 380 21.03 8.74 -28.87
N ASP A 381 21.79 8.60 -29.96
CA ASP A 381 21.21 8.44 -31.30
C ASP A 381 20.55 7.06 -31.48
N ASP A 382 21.12 6.00 -30.91
CA ASP A 382 20.48 4.69 -30.85
C ASP A 382 19.17 4.75 -30.03
N MET A 383 19.15 5.50 -28.92
CA MET A 383 17.97 5.69 -28.08
C MET A 383 16.86 6.43 -28.82
N LYS A 384 17.19 7.53 -29.53
CA LYS A 384 16.23 8.25 -30.39
C LYS A 384 15.66 7.34 -31.47
N GLN A 385 16.48 6.52 -32.12
CA GLN A 385 16.00 5.57 -33.13
C GLN A 385 15.05 4.53 -32.51
N MET A 386 15.34 4.05 -31.30
CA MET A 386 14.44 3.15 -30.58
C MET A 386 13.12 3.84 -30.23
N GLU A 387 13.16 5.08 -29.73
CA GLU A 387 11.96 5.89 -29.45
C GLU A 387 11.10 6.10 -30.70
N GLU A 388 11.71 6.41 -31.85
CA GLU A 388 11.00 6.55 -33.11
C GLU A 388 10.35 5.23 -33.56
N ARG A 389 11.04 4.10 -33.37
CA ARG A 389 10.47 2.77 -33.64
C ARG A 389 9.30 2.47 -32.72
N TYR A 390 9.44 2.72 -31.42
CA TYR A 390 8.35 2.58 -30.45
C TYR A 390 7.16 3.46 -30.80
N LYS A 391 7.40 4.73 -31.18
CA LYS A 391 6.34 5.65 -31.63
C LYS A 391 5.61 5.11 -32.85
N LYS A 392 6.32 4.55 -33.84
CA LYS A 392 5.70 3.91 -35.02
C LYS A 392 4.87 2.69 -34.64
N TYR A 393 5.33 1.84 -33.73
CA TYR A 393 4.55 0.70 -33.23
C TYR A 393 3.30 1.16 -32.47
N LEU A 394 3.44 2.20 -31.64
CA LEU A 394 2.34 2.78 -30.89
C LEU A 394 1.28 3.39 -31.82
N GLU A 395 1.68 4.11 -32.86
CA GLU A 395 0.75 4.64 -33.87
C GLU A 395 0.09 3.55 -34.70
N LYS A 396 0.80 2.46 -35.04
CA LYS A 396 0.19 1.28 -35.66
C LYS A 396 -0.86 0.65 -34.74
N ALA A 397 -0.55 0.45 -33.46
CA ALA A 397 -1.49 -0.07 -32.48
C ALA A 397 -2.72 0.85 -32.34
N LYS A 398 -2.52 2.17 -32.22
CA LYS A 398 -3.62 3.15 -32.21
C LYS A 398 -4.45 3.09 -33.49
N SER A 399 -3.84 2.90 -34.65
CA SER A 399 -4.56 2.76 -35.92
C SER A 399 -5.40 1.49 -35.96
N VAL A 400 -4.87 0.37 -35.48
CA VAL A 400 -5.60 -0.90 -35.36
C VAL A 400 -6.76 -0.75 -34.38
N ILE A 401 -6.54 -0.09 -33.24
CA ILE A 401 -7.61 0.23 -32.27
C ILE A 401 -8.66 1.12 -32.92
N ARG A 402 -8.29 2.17 -33.66
CA ARG A 402 -9.25 3.02 -34.38
C ARG A 402 -10.09 2.23 -35.40
N THR A 403 -9.51 1.24 -36.09
CA THR A 403 -10.26 0.37 -37.00
C THR A 403 -11.11 -0.68 -36.28
N LEU A 404 -10.79 -1.00 -35.02
CA LEU A 404 -11.52 -1.93 -34.17
C LEU A 404 -12.51 -1.23 -33.21
N ASP A 405 -12.48 0.10 -33.11
CA ASP A 405 -13.33 0.88 -32.19
C ASP A 405 -14.77 0.97 -32.74
N PRO A 406 -15.77 0.37 -32.07
CA PRO A 406 -17.14 0.26 -32.58
C PRO A 406 -17.92 1.57 -32.65
N LYS A 407 -17.35 2.69 -32.18
CA LYS A 407 -18.07 3.97 -32.04
C LYS A 407 -17.96 4.91 -33.24
N GLN A 408 -17.07 4.66 -34.19
CA GLN A 408 -16.80 5.64 -35.26
C GLN A 408 -17.06 5.16 -36.70
N ASN A 409 -17.56 3.94 -36.90
CA ASN A 409 -17.85 3.42 -38.24
C ASN A 409 -19.37 3.33 -38.48
N GLN A 410 -19.92 4.30 -39.23
CA GLN A 410 -21.25 4.18 -39.84
C GLN A 410 -21.21 3.05 -40.88
N GLY A 411 -21.53 1.84 -40.42
CA GLY A 411 -21.58 0.64 -41.27
C GLY A 411 -20.98 -0.61 -40.63
N SER A 412 -21.35 -0.95 -39.39
CA SER A 412 -21.03 -2.28 -38.85
C SER A 412 -21.93 -3.34 -39.50
N GLY A 413 -21.34 -4.38 -40.06
CA GLY A 413 -22.04 -5.46 -40.78
C GLY A 413 -23.18 -6.13 -39.99
N PRO A 414 -24.08 -6.85 -40.68
CA PRO A 414 -25.36 -7.33 -40.13
C PRO A 414 -25.23 -8.21 -38.88
N GLU A 415 -24.14 -8.96 -38.75
CA GLU A 415 -23.87 -9.84 -37.60
C GLU A 415 -23.53 -9.06 -36.32
N VAL A 416 -22.75 -7.98 -36.44
CA VAL A 416 -22.41 -7.12 -35.29
C VAL A 416 -23.64 -6.35 -34.81
N GLN A 417 -24.54 -5.97 -35.72
CA GLN A 417 -25.80 -5.35 -35.35
C GLN A 417 -26.75 -6.34 -34.66
N ALA A 418 -26.80 -7.60 -35.12
CA ALA A 418 -27.59 -8.65 -34.47
C ALA A 418 -27.09 -8.95 -33.05
N LEU A 419 -25.77 -9.02 -32.84
CA LEU A 419 -25.17 -9.22 -31.53
C LEU A 419 -25.40 -8.03 -30.59
N LYS A 420 -25.33 -6.79 -31.10
CA LYS A 420 -25.70 -5.59 -30.32
C LYS A 420 -27.16 -5.62 -29.89
N ASN A 421 -28.07 -6.02 -30.77
CA ASN A 421 -29.50 -6.14 -30.44
C ASN A 421 -29.74 -7.26 -29.41
N GLN A 422 -29.05 -8.40 -29.52
CA GLN A 422 -29.13 -9.47 -28.53
C GLN A 422 -28.60 -9.02 -27.16
N LEU A 423 -27.48 -8.30 -27.12
CA LEU A 423 -26.93 -7.79 -25.87
C LEU A 423 -27.91 -6.80 -25.21
N GLN A 424 -28.46 -5.88 -26.00
CA GLN A 424 -29.47 -4.93 -25.51
C GLN A 424 -30.73 -5.64 -24.97
N GLU A 425 -31.16 -6.74 -25.61
CA GLU A 425 -32.30 -7.52 -25.14
C GLU A 425 -31.98 -8.30 -23.86
N LYS A 426 -30.75 -8.84 -23.74
CA LYS A 426 -30.29 -9.46 -22.49
C LYS A 426 -30.16 -8.43 -21.37
N ASP A 427 -29.70 -7.22 -21.65
CA ASP A 427 -29.66 -6.13 -20.66
C ASP A 427 -31.08 -5.77 -20.20
N ARG A 428 -32.05 -5.64 -21.11
CA ARG A 428 -33.46 -5.42 -20.74
C ARG A 428 -34.02 -6.56 -19.89
N MET A 429 -33.69 -7.80 -20.24
CA MET A 429 -34.10 -8.97 -19.47
C MET A 429 -33.50 -8.97 -18.06
N LEU A 430 -32.23 -8.60 -17.91
CA LEU A 430 -31.59 -8.45 -16.61
C LEU A 430 -32.30 -7.39 -15.76
N HIS A 431 -32.55 -6.20 -16.31
CA HIS A 431 -33.29 -5.15 -15.59
C HIS A 431 -34.71 -5.60 -15.21
N SER A 432 -35.38 -6.39 -16.05
CA SER A 432 -36.70 -6.94 -15.73
C SER A 432 -36.61 -7.97 -14.60
N LEU A 433 -35.61 -8.85 -14.62
CA LEU A 433 -35.41 -9.86 -13.59
C LEU A 433 -35.02 -9.24 -12.25
N GLU A 434 -34.16 -8.22 -12.26
CA GLU A 434 -33.81 -7.44 -11.06
C GLU A 434 -35.05 -6.80 -10.44
N LYS A 435 -35.90 -6.17 -11.27
CA LYS A 435 -37.16 -5.58 -10.80
C LYS A 435 -38.14 -6.62 -10.22
N GLU A 436 -38.24 -7.80 -10.82
CA GLU A 436 -39.06 -8.89 -10.29
C GLU A 436 -38.48 -9.47 -8.99
N MET A 437 -37.16 -9.56 -8.87
CA MET A 437 -36.49 -9.94 -7.64
C MET A 437 -36.76 -8.96 -6.49
N ASP A 438 -36.70 -7.65 -6.75
CA ASP A 438 -36.99 -6.62 -5.76
C ASP A 438 -38.47 -6.62 -5.33
N LYS A 439 -39.39 -6.84 -6.27
CA LYS A 439 -40.81 -7.04 -5.94
C LYS A 439 -41.01 -8.27 -5.07
N THR A 440 -40.41 -9.39 -5.43
CA THR A 440 -40.51 -10.65 -4.67
C THR A 440 -39.93 -10.47 -3.26
N ARG A 441 -38.82 -9.75 -3.13
CA ARG A 441 -38.24 -9.41 -1.84
C ARG A 441 -39.20 -8.56 -1.00
N SER A 442 -39.75 -7.50 -1.59
CA SER A 442 -40.71 -6.62 -0.91
C SER A 442 -41.97 -7.36 -0.48
N GLN A 443 -42.44 -8.32 -1.28
CA GLN A 443 -43.57 -9.17 -0.94
C GLN A 443 -43.25 -10.09 0.25
N ARG A 444 -42.08 -10.74 0.25
CA ARG A 444 -41.64 -11.55 1.40
C ARG A 444 -41.54 -10.73 2.68
N ASP A 445 -40.95 -9.54 2.61
CA ASP A 445 -40.84 -8.65 3.78
C ASP A 445 -42.23 -8.23 4.31
N TYR A 446 -43.21 -8.06 3.41
CA TYR A 446 -44.60 -7.79 3.79
C TYR A 446 -45.28 -9.00 4.42
N GLU A 447 -45.11 -10.20 3.84
CA GLU A 447 -45.61 -11.46 4.39
C GLU A 447 -45.02 -11.75 5.78
N GLU A 448 -43.72 -11.51 5.98
CA GLU A 448 -43.05 -11.65 7.28
C GLU A 448 -43.67 -10.71 8.32
N LYS A 449 -43.96 -9.45 7.97
CA LYS A 449 -44.65 -8.51 8.86
C LYS A 449 -46.05 -8.99 9.23
N LEU A 450 -46.79 -9.55 8.28
CA LEU A 450 -48.11 -10.13 8.55
C LEU A 450 -48.01 -11.33 9.49
N ILE A 451 -47.04 -12.22 9.28
CA ILE A 451 -46.78 -13.38 10.13
C ILE A 451 -46.45 -12.91 11.55
N VAL A 452 -45.51 -11.97 11.71
CA VAL A 452 -45.13 -11.42 13.03
C VAL A 452 -46.34 -10.79 13.74
N SER A 453 -47.16 -10.01 13.03
CA SER A 453 -48.38 -9.41 13.57
C SER A 453 -49.40 -10.48 14.00
N ALA A 454 -49.60 -11.52 13.19
CA ALA A 454 -50.50 -12.63 13.52
C ALA A 454 -50.03 -13.38 14.78
N TRP A 455 -48.72 -13.66 14.90
CA TRP A 455 -48.14 -14.28 16.09
C TRP A 455 -48.28 -13.43 17.34
N TYR A 456 -48.02 -12.12 17.24
CA TYR A 456 -48.18 -11.19 18.35
C TYR A 456 -49.65 -11.16 18.83
N ASN A 457 -50.60 -11.02 17.91
CA ASN A 457 -52.03 -11.01 18.23
C ASN A 457 -52.50 -12.34 18.83
N MET A 458 -52.03 -13.48 18.29
CA MET A 458 -52.32 -14.79 18.85
C MET A 458 -51.74 -14.93 20.27
N GLY A 459 -50.49 -14.51 20.48
CA GLY A 459 -49.85 -14.51 21.79
C GLY A 459 -50.61 -13.66 22.81
N MET A 460 -51.05 -12.46 22.41
CA MET A 460 -51.83 -11.57 23.25
C MET A 460 -53.21 -12.15 23.58
N SER A 461 -53.86 -12.81 22.61
CA SER A 461 -55.13 -13.53 22.83
C SER A 461 -54.98 -14.68 23.82
N LEU A 462 -53.91 -15.47 23.71
CA LEU A 462 -53.62 -16.56 24.66
C LEU A 462 -53.32 -16.04 26.07
N GLN A 463 -52.55 -14.95 26.19
CA GLN A 463 -52.30 -14.31 27.48
C GLN A 463 -53.59 -13.76 28.11
N LYS A 464 -54.44 -13.10 27.30
CA LYS A 464 -55.74 -12.62 27.73
C LYS A 464 -56.62 -13.77 28.22
N LYS A 465 -56.71 -14.85 27.45
CA LYS A 465 -57.46 -16.06 27.84
C LYS A 465 -56.91 -16.68 29.13
N ALA A 466 -55.59 -16.79 29.28
CA ALA A 466 -54.98 -17.31 30.50
C ALA A 466 -55.25 -16.41 31.72
N ALA A 467 -55.33 -15.09 31.53
CA ALA A 467 -55.71 -14.15 32.58
C ALA A 467 -57.21 -14.27 32.92
N GLU A 468 -58.08 -14.38 31.93
CA GLU A 468 -59.51 -14.63 32.09
C GLU A 468 -59.78 -15.96 32.81
N ASP A 469 -59.07 -17.04 32.47
CA ASP A 469 -59.17 -18.32 33.17
C ASP A 469 -58.76 -18.20 34.64
N ARG A 470 -57.71 -17.43 34.96
CA ARG A 470 -57.32 -17.14 36.36
C ARG A 470 -58.43 -16.37 37.08
N LEU A 471 -59.02 -15.37 36.44
CA LEU A 471 -60.13 -14.58 36.99
C LEU A 471 -61.40 -15.44 37.18
N ALA A 472 -61.76 -16.27 36.21
CA ALA A 472 -62.89 -17.21 36.28
C ALA A 472 -62.71 -18.23 37.42
N ASN A 473 -61.48 -18.72 37.63
CA ASN A 473 -61.16 -19.64 38.73
C ASN A 473 -61.09 -18.95 40.10
N THR A 474 -61.03 -17.61 40.12
CA THR A 474 -61.08 -16.77 41.33
C THR A 474 -62.53 -16.36 41.69
N GLY A 475 -63.51 -16.69 40.83
CA GLY A 475 -64.94 -16.42 41.04
C GLY A 475 -65.66 -17.35 42.02
N SER A 476 -65.00 -18.37 42.57
CA SER A 476 -65.52 -19.12 43.72
C SER A 476 -64.91 -18.53 44.99
N GLY A 477 -65.63 -17.59 45.62
CA GLY A 477 -65.29 -16.96 46.91
C GLY A 477 -65.27 -17.95 48.07
N GLN A 478 -64.42 -18.96 47.99
CA GLN A 478 -64.20 -19.99 48.98
C GLN A 478 -62.89 -19.68 49.69
N SER A 479 -62.98 -19.38 50.99
CA SER A 479 -61.80 -19.14 51.81
C SER A 479 -60.88 -20.36 51.82
N PHE A 480 -59.58 -20.15 52.00
CA PHE A 480 -58.54 -21.20 52.04
C PHE A 480 -58.93 -22.42 52.91
N LEU A 481 -59.61 -22.17 54.04
CA LEU A 481 -60.12 -23.21 54.94
C LEU A 481 -61.24 -24.06 54.32
N ALA A 482 -62.07 -23.52 53.43
CA ALA A 482 -63.09 -24.26 52.71
C ALA A 482 -62.46 -25.25 51.70
N ARG A 483 -61.39 -24.83 51.00
CA ARG A 483 -60.59 -25.74 50.14
C ARG A 483 -59.93 -26.87 50.94
N GLN A 484 -59.40 -26.57 52.13
CA GLN A 484 -58.72 -27.58 52.96
C GLN A 484 -59.69 -28.63 53.54
N ARG A 485 -60.93 -28.24 53.84
CA ARG A 485 -61.98 -29.17 54.31
C ARG A 485 -62.47 -30.12 53.20
N GLN A 486 -62.58 -29.64 51.96
CA GLN A 486 -62.91 -30.52 50.83
C GLN A 486 -61.77 -31.50 50.52
N ALA A 487 -60.51 -31.04 50.53
CA ALA A 487 -59.36 -31.90 50.28
C ALA A 487 -59.16 -33.01 51.32
N THR A 488 -59.59 -32.80 52.57
CA THR A 488 -59.49 -33.80 53.65
C THR A 488 -60.70 -34.75 53.70
N SER A 489 -61.89 -34.30 53.28
CA SER A 489 -63.07 -35.17 53.18
C SER A 489 -62.98 -36.18 52.03
N THR A 490 -62.27 -35.86 50.94
CA THR A 490 -62.14 -36.76 49.77
C THR A 490 -61.17 -37.93 50.00
N ARG A 491 -60.36 -37.92 51.07
CA ARG A 491 -59.39 -39.01 51.37
C ARG A 491 -59.98 -40.23 52.10
N ARG A 492 -61.29 -40.23 52.45
CA ARG A 492 -62.00 -41.40 52.98
C ARG A 492 -63.15 -41.80 52.05
N SER A 493 -62.81 -42.39 50.91
CA SER A 493 -63.68 -43.32 50.17
C SER A 493 -62.82 -44.20 49.26
N TYR A 494 -62.55 -45.42 49.70
CA TYR A 494 -62.43 -46.61 48.84
C TYR A 494 -63.86 -47.19 48.68
N PRO A 495 -64.23 -48.05 47.70
CA PRO A 495 -63.42 -48.83 46.75
C PRO A 495 -64.02 -48.91 45.30
N GLY A 496 -63.46 -49.79 44.45
CA GLY A 496 -64.20 -50.47 43.36
C GLY A 496 -63.87 -49.97 41.95
N HIS A 497 -62.98 -50.63 41.20
CA HIS A 497 -63.22 -51.80 40.36
C HIS A 497 -63.82 -51.47 38.96
N VAL A 498 -63.32 -52.23 37.97
CA VAL A 498 -63.84 -52.50 36.61
C VAL A 498 -63.25 -51.70 35.43
N GLN A 499 -62.31 -52.37 34.75
CA GLN A 499 -61.98 -52.32 33.29
C GLN A 499 -63.26 -52.45 32.42
N PRO A 500 -63.35 -52.02 31.13
CA PRO A 500 -62.59 -52.69 30.07
C PRO A 500 -62.27 -51.87 28.79
N ALA A 501 -61.54 -52.58 27.92
CA ALA A 501 -61.04 -52.27 26.59
C ALA A 501 -62.11 -52.12 25.50
N THR A 502 -61.73 -51.42 24.42
CA THR A 502 -62.09 -51.66 23.00
C THR A 502 -61.04 -50.92 22.15
N ALA A 503 -60.14 -51.53 21.39
CA ALA A 503 -60.32 -52.29 20.14
C ALA A 503 -60.89 -51.45 18.98
N ARG A 504 -60.00 -50.90 18.14
CA ARG A 504 -59.92 -51.26 16.71
C ARG A 504 -58.57 -50.88 16.12
#